data_AF-A0A1H3NX43-F1
#
_entry.id   AF-A0A1H3NX43-F1
#
_cell.length_a   1.000
_cell.length_b   1.000
_cell.length_c   1.000
_cell.angle_alpha   90.00
_cell.angle_beta   90.00
_cell.angle_gamma   90.00
#
_symmetry.space_group_name_H-M   'P 1'
#
loop_
_entity.id
_entity.type
_entity.pdbx_description
1 polymer ?
#
loop_
_entity_poly.entity_id
_entity_poly.type
_entity_poly.pdbx_seq_one_letter_code
_entity_poly.pdbx_strand_id
1 'polypeptide(L)'
;MAAGITALERFVHQALASGQSRQSTAQALVAAGWSEAQVRGALGAYADSDFPVPVPRPRVSVSARETFVYLLTFSALYVVAFHLGDLWFDLIEFYLPDPIEPYAYWGSGVDDSLRSSVAALAVAFPLFAWLCHRIDADVRRNPGQRLSPVRRWLTYLTLFLAAAALICDAAALLYHWLGGELSLRFGLKALAVAVVAGSAFGYYIRDLQREETQA
;
A
#
# COMPACT_ATOMS: atom_id res chain seq x y z
N MET A 1 16.51 -21.84 -5.00
CA MET A 1 16.90 -20.41 -5.04
C MET A 1 17.50 -19.90 -3.72
N ALA A 2 16.91 -20.18 -2.55
CA ALA A 2 17.42 -19.74 -1.25
C ALA A 2 18.84 -20.25 -0.90
N ALA A 3 19.16 -21.52 -1.19
CA ALA A 3 20.47 -22.11 -0.89
C ALA A 3 21.65 -21.44 -1.60
N GLY A 4 21.45 -20.94 -2.84
CA GLY A 4 22.49 -20.24 -3.60
C GLY A 4 22.81 -18.85 -3.01
N ILE A 5 21.79 -18.15 -2.52
CA ILE A 5 21.95 -16.82 -1.89
C ILE A 5 22.73 -16.95 -0.56
N THR A 6 22.44 -17.99 0.24
CA THR A 6 23.19 -18.27 1.47
C THR A 6 24.66 -18.61 1.18
N ALA A 7 24.96 -19.32 0.10
CA ALA A 7 26.32 -19.64 -0.30
C ALA A 7 27.10 -18.39 -0.78
N LEU A 8 26.46 -17.53 -1.57
CA LEU A 8 27.01 -16.26 -2.03
C LEU A 8 27.39 -15.34 -0.86
N GLU A 9 26.50 -15.21 0.13
CA GLU A 9 26.73 -14.36 1.30
C GLU A 9 27.86 -14.86 2.19
N ARG A 10 27.95 -16.18 2.37
CA ARG A 10 29.03 -16.81 3.12
C ARG A 10 30.36 -16.62 2.42
N PHE A 11 30.40 -16.74 1.09
CA PHE A 11 31.59 -16.49 0.31
C PHE A 11 32.04 -15.02 0.45
N VAL A 12 31.12 -14.06 0.29
CA VAL A 12 31.43 -12.63 0.45
C VAL A 12 31.96 -12.32 1.85
N HIS A 13 31.34 -12.89 2.90
CA HIS A 13 31.84 -12.75 4.27
C HIS A 13 33.29 -13.23 4.39
N GLN A 14 33.60 -14.43 3.88
CA GLN A 14 34.94 -15.01 3.97
C GLN A 14 35.97 -14.25 3.13
N ALA A 15 35.60 -13.82 1.92
CA ALA A 15 36.47 -13.01 1.07
C ALA A 15 36.84 -11.68 1.76
N LEU A 16 35.85 -10.95 2.28
CA LEU A 16 36.12 -9.69 2.98
C LEU A 16 36.89 -9.91 4.29
N ALA A 17 36.57 -10.96 5.05
CA ALA A 17 37.29 -11.29 6.29
C ALA A 17 38.74 -11.75 6.05
N SER A 18 39.06 -12.25 4.86
CA SER A 18 40.42 -12.59 4.45
C SER A 18 41.20 -11.40 3.86
N GLY A 19 40.63 -10.18 3.91
CA GLY A 19 41.27 -8.96 3.43
C GLY A 19 41.18 -8.76 1.91
N GLN A 20 40.35 -9.52 1.20
CA GLN A 20 40.11 -9.28 -0.22
C GLN A 20 39.34 -7.97 -0.43
N SER A 21 39.69 -7.25 -1.50
CA SER A 21 38.96 -6.03 -1.85
C SER A 21 37.55 -6.35 -2.35
N ARG A 22 36.63 -5.40 -2.14
CA ARG A 22 35.27 -5.49 -2.71
C ARG A 22 35.30 -5.67 -4.23
N GLN A 23 36.26 -5.05 -4.91
CA GLN A 23 36.43 -5.11 -6.36
C GLN A 23 36.90 -6.49 -6.83
N SER A 24 37.91 -7.10 -6.18
CA SER A 24 38.38 -8.44 -6.55
C SER A 24 37.30 -9.49 -6.29
N THR A 25 36.61 -9.37 -5.16
CA THR A 25 35.48 -10.25 -4.80
C THR A 25 34.35 -10.15 -5.84
N ALA A 26 34.02 -8.93 -6.29
CA ALA A 26 33.01 -8.72 -7.33
C ALA A 26 33.39 -9.39 -8.66
N GLN A 27 34.62 -9.21 -9.10
CA GLN A 27 35.12 -9.79 -10.35
C GLN A 27 35.09 -11.32 -10.33
N ALA A 28 35.52 -11.94 -9.23
CA ALA A 28 35.48 -13.39 -9.06
C ALA A 28 34.06 -13.95 -9.14
N LEU A 29 33.08 -13.26 -8.54
CA LEU A 29 31.68 -13.66 -8.56
C LEU A 29 31.05 -13.51 -9.95
N VAL A 30 31.31 -12.40 -10.65
CA VAL A 30 30.84 -12.20 -12.03
C VAL A 30 31.44 -13.26 -12.96
N ALA A 31 32.74 -13.55 -12.84
CA ALA A 31 33.40 -14.59 -13.61
C ALA A 31 32.83 -16.00 -13.34
N ALA A 32 32.33 -16.25 -12.11
CA ALA A 32 31.64 -17.48 -11.74
C ALA A 32 30.17 -17.55 -12.24
N GLY A 33 29.69 -16.53 -12.95
CA GLY A 33 28.36 -16.50 -13.55
C GLY A 33 27.27 -15.86 -12.69
N TRP A 34 27.61 -15.21 -11.56
CA TRP A 34 26.64 -14.43 -10.79
C TRP A 34 26.29 -13.12 -11.51
N SER A 35 25.02 -12.72 -11.47
CA SER A 35 24.61 -11.43 -12.03
C SER A 35 25.16 -10.25 -11.23
N GLU A 36 25.46 -9.14 -11.90
CA GLU A 36 25.95 -7.92 -11.23
C GLU A 36 25.00 -7.39 -10.14
N ALA A 37 23.69 -7.61 -10.30
CA ALA A 37 22.70 -7.27 -9.28
C ALA A 37 22.86 -8.10 -8.01
N GLN A 38 23.08 -9.42 -8.14
CA GLN A 38 23.34 -10.32 -7.02
C GLN A 38 24.65 -9.98 -6.31
N VAL A 39 25.70 -9.71 -7.08
CA VAL A 39 27.02 -9.33 -6.55
C VAL A 39 26.95 -8.02 -5.79
N ARG A 40 26.32 -6.98 -6.35
CA ARG A 40 26.08 -5.70 -5.65
C ARG A 40 25.26 -5.88 -4.38
N GLY A 41 24.20 -6.68 -4.42
CA GLY A 41 23.36 -6.95 -3.24
C GLY A 41 24.15 -7.64 -2.11
N ALA A 42 24.97 -8.64 -2.44
CA ALA A 42 25.76 -9.38 -1.46
C ALA A 42 26.89 -8.53 -0.85
N LEU A 43 27.61 -7.74 -1.66
CA LEU A 43 28.65 -6.82 -1.17
C LEU A 43 28.06 -5.63 -0.42
N GLY A 44 26.90 -5.14 -0.86
CA GLY A 44 26.15 -4.06 -0.21
C GLY A 44 25.57 -4.45 1.14
N ALA A 45 25.52 -5.75 1.45
CA ALA A 45 25.10 -6.25 2.76
C ALA A 45 26.13 -6.03 3.87
N TYR A 46 27.34 -5.56 3.56
CA TYR A 46 28.38 -5.24 4.54
C TYR A 46 28.74 -3.76 4.49
N ALA A 47 28.95 -3.14 5.65
CA ALA A 47 29.39 -1.75 5.76
C ALA A 47 30.84 -1.59 5.28
N ASP A 48 31.15 -0.42 4.72
CA ASP A 48 32.51 -0.07 4.35
C ASP A 48 33.15 0.58 5.57
N SER A 49 33.92 -0.22 6.32
CA SER A 49 34.49 0.18 7.61
C SER A 49 35.84 -0.48 7.80
N ASP A 50 36.77 0.23 8.45
CA ASP A 50 38.10 -0.28 8.81
C ASP A 50 38.07 -1.31 9.95
N PHE A 51 36.88 -1.79 10.33
CA PHE A 51 36.72 -2.82 11.33
C PHE A 51 37.32 -4.15 10.81
N PRO A 52 38.11 -4.89 11.61
CA PRO A 52 38.83 -6.08 11.13
C PRO A 52 37.96 -7.22 10.60
N VAL A 53 36.67 -7.19 10.89
CA VAL A 53 35.68 -8.20 10.45
C VAL A 53 34.59 -7.50 9.63
N PRO A 54 34.09 -8.10 8.54
CA PRO A 54 33.05 -7.49 7.73
C PRO A 54 31.79 -7.23 8.56
N VAL A 55 31.43 -5.95 8.74
CA VAL A 55 30.28 -5.57 9.56
C VAL A 55 29.01 -5.70 8.72
N PRO A 56 28.06 -6.62 9.05
CA PRO A 56 26.82 -6.74 8.30
C PRO A 56 25.95 -5.49 8.49
N ARG A 57 25.40 -4.97 7.40
CA ARG A 57 24.34 -3.96 7.43
C ARG A 57 23.03 -4.61 7.89
N PRO A 58 22.20 -3.90 8.66
CA PRO A 58 20.86 -4.39 9.00
C PRO A 58 20.10 -4.74 7.72
N ARG A 59 19.62 -5.98 7.62
CA ARG A 59 18.75 -6.39 6.53
C ARG A 59 17.32 -6.36 7.02
N VAL A 60 16.46 -5.68 6.26
CA VAL A 60 15.01 -5.73 6.48
C VAL A 60 14.52 -7.10 6.03
N SER A 61 14.57 -8.09 6.92
CA SER A 61 13.88 -9.36 6.68
C SER A 61 12.38 -9.06 6.77
N VAL A 62 11.64 -9.34 5.68
CA VAL A 62 10.18 -9.26 5.68
C VAL A 62 9.64 -10.20 6.76
N SER A 63 9.24 -9.64 7.91
CA SER A 63 8.70 -10.45 9.00
C SER A 63 7.28 -10.87 8.64
N ALA A 64 6.94 -12.16 8.76
CA ALA A 64 5.57 -12.63 8.50
C ALA A 64 4.53 -11.86 9.32
N ARG A 65 4.89 -11.48 10.56
CA ARG A 65 4.08 -10.63 11.44
C ARG A 65 3.87 -9.24 10.85
N GLU A 66 4.92 -8.65 10.30
CA GLU A 66 4.87 -7.32 9.68
C GLU A 66 4.01 -7.35 8.42
N THR A 67 4.19 -8.35 7.56
CA THR A 67 3.34 -8.57 6.39
C THR A 67 1.88 -8.70 6.78
N PHE A 68 1.58 -9.51 7.81
CA PHE A 68 0.22 -9.67 8.32
C PHE A 68 -0.39 -8.35 8.79
N VAL A 69 0.36 -7.55 9.56
CA VAL A 69 -0.12 -6.25 10.06
C VAL A 69 -0.40 -5.29 8.91
N TYR A 70 0.49 -5.20 7.92
CA TYR A 70 0.25 -4.35 6.74
C TYR A 70 -0.94 -4.83 5.93
N LEU A 71 -1.02 -6.13 5.60
CA LEU A 71 -2.17 -6.69 4.89
C LEU A 71 -3.48 -6.39 5.62
N LEU A 72 -3.53 -6.63 6.93
CA LEU A 72 -4.71 -6.33 7.74
C LEU A 72 -5.08 -4.85 7.70
N THR A 73 -4.08 -3.96 7.75
CA THR A 73 -4.29 -2.50 7.70
C THR A 73 -4.88 -2.06 6.36
N PHE A 74 -4.29 -2.52 5.24
CA PHE A 74 -4.78 -2.19 3.90
C PHE A 74 -6.13 -2.85 3.61
N SER A 75 -6.38 -4.07 4.08
CA SER A 75 -7.71 -4.69 4.02
C SER A 75 -8.75 -3.87 4.78
N ALA A 76 -8.45 -3.43 6.00
CA ALA A 76 -9.34 -2.59 6.78
C ALA A 76 -9.60 -1.24 6.08
N LEU A 77 -8.57 -0.64 5.47
CA LEU A 77 -8.73 0.56 4.63
C LEU A 77 -9.72 0.33 3.49
N TYR A 78 -9.59 -0.77 2.75
CA TYR A 78 -10.46 -1.05 1.61
C TYR A 78 -11.91 -1.30 2.04
N VAL A 79 -12.11 -2.01 3.15
CA VAL A 79 -13.44 -2.18 3.76
C VAL A 79 -14.05 -0.83 4.14
N VAL A 80 -13.27 0.05 4.78
CA VAL A 80 -13.72 1.40 5.13
C VAL A 80 -14.06 2.20 3.87
N ALA A 81 -13.18 2.22 2.87
CA ALA A 81 -13.40 2.97 1.64
C ALA A 81 -14.65 2.50 0.88
N PHE A 82 -14.83 1.18 0.77
CA PHE A 82 -15.99 0.58 0.12
C PHE A 82 -17.29 0.95 0.83
N HIS A 83 -17.40 0.65 2.13
CA HIS A 83 -18.63 0.92 2.88
C HIS A 83 -18.89 2.40 3.10
N LEU A 84 -17.87 3.26 3.07
CA LEU A 84 -18.06 4.70 3.08
C LEU A 84 -18.68 5.20 1.77
N GLY A 85 -18.22 4.67 0.63
CA GLY A 85 -18.81 4.97 -0.69
C GLY A 85 -20.25 4.48 -0.79
N ASP A 86 -20.49 3.25 -0.38
CA ASP A 86 -21.81 2.61 -0.35
C ASP A 86 -22.79 3.37 0.55
N LEU A 87 -22.38 3.70 1.78
CA LEU A 87 -23.15 4.53 2.69
C LEU A 87 -23.49 5.90 2.09
N TRP A 88 -22.55 6.54 1.40
CA TRP A 88 -22.82 7.81 0.73
C TRP A 88 -23.82 7.66 -0.41
N PHE A 89 -23.78 6.55 -1.16
CA PHE A 89 -24.73 6.28 -2.23
C PHE A 89 -26.13 6.07 -1.67
N ASP A 90 -26.28 5.30 -0.60
CA ASP A 90 -27.54 5.08 0.10
C ASP A 90 -28.13 6.38 0.66
N LEU A 91 -27.29 7.23 1.27
CA LEU A 91 -27.72 8.53 1.77
C LEU A 91 -28.18 9.46 0.63
N ILE A 92 -27.47 9.48 -0.50
CA ILE A 92 -27.88 10.27 -1.67
C ILE A 92 -29.24 9.78 -2.18
N GLU A 93 -29.43 8.47 -2.27
CA GLU A 93 -30.69 7.88 -2.69
C GLU A 93 -31.82 8.28 -1.74
N PHE A 94 -31.55 8.31 -0.42
CA PHE A 94 -32.53 8.62 0.64
C PHE A 94 -32.98 10.06 0.63
N TYR A 95 -32.05 11.00 0.49
CA TYR A 95 -32.37 12.43 0.50
C TYR A 95 -32.88 12.95 -0.84
N LEU A 96 -32.59 12.27 -1.94
CA LEU A 96 -33.04 12.65 -3.28
C LEU A 96 -33.70 11.44 -3.95
N PRO A 97 -34.91 10.99 -3.60
CA PRO A 97 -35.54 9.78 -4.19
C PRO A 97 -35.86 9.92 -5.69
N ASP A 98 -35.90 8.81 -6.42
CA ASP A 98 -36.27 8.81 -7.84
C ASP A 98 -37.79 8.91 -7.97
N PRO A 99 -38.33 9.87 -8.72
CA PRO A 99 -39.77 9.94 -8.96
C PRO A 99 -40.31 8.73 -9.75
N ILE A 100 -39.43 8.04 -10.50
CA ILE A 100 -39.80 6.98 -11.45
C ILE A 100 -39.61 5.58 -10.83
N GLU A 101 -38.85 5.43 -9.75
CA GLU A 101 -38.75 4.16 -9.01
C GLU A 101 -39.75 4.12 -7.84
N PRO A 102 -40.81 3.29 -7.91
CA PRO A 102 -41.77 3.18 -6.83
C PRO A 102 -41.11 2.65 -5.55
N TYR A 103 -41.55 3.20 -4.42
CA TYR A 103 -41.23 2.90 -3.01
C TYR A 103 -41.02 1.42 -2.57
N ALA A 104 -41.24 0.43 -3.44
CA ALA A 104 -41.06 -0.99 -3.16
C ALA A 104 -39.58 -1.42 -2.95
N TYR A 105 -38.60 -0.65 -3.47
CA TYR A 105 -37.16 -0.90 -3.24
C TYR A 105 -36.66 -0.40 -1.87
N TRP A 106 -37.39 0.55 -1.25
CA TRP A 106 -37.03 1.21 0.01
C TRP A 106 -37.24 0.35 1.26
N GLY A 107 -38.03 -0.73 1.18
CA GLY A 107 -38.47 -1.48 2.36
C GLY A 107 -37.52 -2.57 2.87
N SER A 108 -36.56 -3.03 2.06
CA SER A 108 -35.66 -4.13 2.46
C SER A 108 -34.23 -4.06 1.93
N GLY A 109 -33.97 -3.48 0.75
CA GLY A 109 -32.62 -3.46 0.15
C GLY A 109 -31.74 -2.35 0.72
N VAL A 110 -32.22 -1.10 0.68
CA VAL A 110 -31.50 0.06 1.23
C VAL A 110 -31.31 -0.08 2.74
N ASP A 111 -32.31 -0.63 3.44
CA ASP A 111 -32.26 -0.81 4.89
C ASP A 111 -31.19 -1.86 5.29
N ASP A 112 -30.99 -2.90 4.48
CA ASP A 112 -29.94 -3.91 4.70
C ASP A 112 -28.55 -3.37 4.32
N SER A 113 -28.45 -2.66 3.19
CA SER A 113 -27.22 -1.99 2.75
C SER A 113 -26.70 -1.01 3.80
N LEU A 114 -27.56 -0.10 4.28
CA LEU A 114 -27.23 0.88 5.31
C LEU A 114 -26.76 0.21 6.61
N ARG A 115 -27.46 -0.84 7.06
CA ARG A 115 -27.09 -1.60 8.26
C ARG A 115 -25.74 -2.29 8.07
N SER A 116 -25.50 -2.88 6.90
CA SER A 116 -24.23 -3.56 6.57
C SER A 116 -23.06 -2.58 6.57
N SER A 117 -23.24 -1.41 5.94
CA SER A 117 -22.22 -0.37 5.84
C SER A 117 -21.92 0.29 7.18
N VAL A 118 -22.94 0.57 8.00
CA VAL A 118 -22.74 1.06 9.37
C VAL A 118 -22.04 0.03 10.25
N ALA A 119 -22.45 -1.25 10.18
CA ALA A 119 -21.84 -2.31 10.97
C ALA A 119 -20.36 -2.52 10.58
N ALA A 120 -20.06 -2.55 9.28
CA ALA A 120 -18.71 -2.69 8.78
C ALA A 120 -17.83 -1.50 9.20
N LEU A 121 -18.32 -0.26 9.06
CA LEU A 121 -17.57 0.93 9.48
C LEU A 121 -17.35 0.98 10.99
N ALA A 122 -18.34 0.61 11.79
CA ALA A 122 -18.23 0.58 13.25
C ALA A 122 -17.11 -0.35 13.76
N VAL A 123 -16.75 -1.39 12.99
CA VAL A 123 -15.68 -2.34 13.31
C VAL A 123 -14.37 -2.01 12.59
N ALA A 124 -14.44 -1.81 11.27
CA ALA A 124 -13.26 -1.66 10.43
C ALA A 124 -12.56 -0.31 10.63
N PHE A 125 -13.31 0.77 10.85
CA PHE A 125 -12.72 2.10 11.07
C PHE A 125 -11.86 2.18 12.33
N PRO A 126 -12.33 1.79 13.53
CA PRO A 126 -11.49 1.83 14.73
C PRO A 126 -10.30 0.85 14.64
N LEU A 127 -10.49 -0.30 13.99
CA LEU A 127 -9.40 -1.24 13.72
C LEU A 127 -8.32 -0.60 12.84
N PHE A 128 -8.72 0.01 11.72
CA PHE A 128 -7.82 0.70 10.80
C PHE A 128 -7.06 1.83 11.51
N ALA A 129 -7.77 2.70 12.22
CA ALA A 129 -7.16 3.82 12.95
C ALA A 129 -6.16 3.34 14.01
N TRP A 130 -6.50 2.28 14.75
CA TRP A 130 -5.60 1.68 15.74
C TRP A 130 -4.35 1.07 15.11
N LEU A 131 -4.50 0.35 13.98
CA LEU A 131 -3.37 -0.23 13.25
C LEU A 131 -2.43 0.85 12.68
N CYS A 132 -2.98 1.90 12.07
CA CYS A 132 -2.19 3.04 11.61
C CYS A 132 -1.40 3.68 12.76
N HIS A 133 -2.05 3.92 13.91
CA HIS A 133 -1.39 4.50 15.07
C HIS A 133 -0.27 3.60 15.62
N ARG A 134 -0.49 2.27 15.63
CA ARG A 134 0.51 1.26 16.03
C ARG A 134 1.71 1.26 15.08
N ILE A 135 1.47 1.24 13.77
CA ILE A 135 2.53 1.25 12.74
C ILE A 135 3.36 2.53 12.86
N ASP A 136 2.71 3.69 12.97
CA ASP A 136 3.41 4.96 13.13
C ASP A 136 4.28 5.00 14.39
N ALA A 137 3.79 4.43 15.49
CA ALA A 137 4.56 4.33 16.73
C ALA A 137 5.78 3.42 16.59
N ASP A 138 5.64 2.28 15.90
CA ASP A 138 6.74 1.33 15.67
C ASP A 138 7.78 1.90 14.69
N VAL A 139 7.33 2.60 13.65
CA VAL A 139 8.16 3.31 12.68
C VAL A 139 8.98 4.44 13.33
N ARG A 140 8.40 5.17 14.29
CA ARG A 140 9.14 6.20 15.05
C ARG A 140 10.22 5.61 15.95
N ARG A 141 10.02 4.38 16.45
CA ARG A 141 10.98 3.69 17.34
C ARG A 141 12.11 3.04 16.56
N ASN A 142 11.85 2.54 15.35
CA ASN A 142 12.84 1.87 14.50
C ASN A 142 12.82 2.46 13.08
N PRO A 143 13.63 3.49 12.78
CA PRO A 143 13.67 4.12 11.45
C PRO A 143 13.97 3.13 10.31
N GLY A 144 14.71 2.06 10.59
CA GLY A 144 15.02 1.01 9.61
C GLY A 144 13.83 0.17 9.14
N GLN A 145 12.69 0.18 9.86
CA GLN A 145 11.46 -0.51 9.44
C GLN A 145 10.66 0.29 8.40
N ARG A 146 11.02 1.56 8.13
CA ARG A 146 10.39 2.37 7.07
C ARG A 146 10.61 1.82 5.67
N LEU A 147 11.64 1.00 5.48
CA LEU A 147 12.02 0.42 4.19
C LEU A 147 11.29 -0.90 3.88
N SER A 148 10.18 -1.20 4.56
CA SER A 148 9.43 -2.44 4.35
C SER A 148 8.98 -2.58 2.88
N PRO A 149 9.46 -3.61 2.16
CA PRO A 149 9.05 -3.82 0.77
C PRO A 149 7.53 -4.04 0.64
N VAL A 150 6.91 -4.64 1.66
CA VAL A 150 5.48 -4.94 1.67
C VAL A 150 4.64 -3.67 1.76
N ARG A 151 4.99 -2.76 2.70
CA ARG A 151 4.31 -1.47 2.82
C ARG A 151 4.39 -0.70 1.49
N ARG A 152 5.58 -0.59 0.92
CA ARG A 152 5.79 0.13 -0.33
C ARG A 152 4.97 -0.45 -1.48
N TRP A 153 4.96 -1.78 -1.62
CA TRP A 153 4.17 -2.45 -2.65
C TRP A 153 2.66 -2.25 -2.46
N LEU A 154 2.14 -2.40 -1.24
CA LEU A 154 0.71 -2.16 -0.94
C LEU A 154 0.30 -0.70 -1.11
N THR A 155 1.18 0.25 -0.81
CA THR A 155 0.97 1.68 -1.06
C THR A 155 0.84 1.95 -2.57
N TYR A 156 1.76 1.43 -3.39
CA TYR A 156 1.65 1.58 -4.85
C TYR A 156 0.39 0.89 -5.41
N LEU A 157 0.03 -0.27 -4.88
CA LEU A 157 -1.22 -0.95 -5.25
C LEU A 157 -2.44 -0.09 -4.91
N THR A 158 -2.47 0.52 -3.72
CA THR A 158 -3.55 1.42 -3.29
C THR A 158 -3.64 2.65 -4.19
N LEU A 159 -2.50 3.26 -4.53
CA LEU A 159 -2.44 4.39 -5.45
C LEU A 159 -2.94 4.02 -6.85
N PHE A 160 -2.56 2.85 -7.35
CA PHE A 160 -3.05 2.32 -8.62
C PHE A 160 -4.57 2.15 -8.61
N LEU A 161 -5.12 1.50 -7.57
CA LEU A 161 -6.57 1.30 -7.43
C LEU A 161 -7.32 2.62 -7.30
N ALA A 162 -6.81 3.57 -6.51
CA ALA A 162 -7.41 4.89 -6.36
C ALA A 162 -7.38 5.68 -7.68
N ALA A 163 -6.26 5.65 -8.41
CA ALA A 163 -6.17 6.29 -9.72
C ALA A 163 -7.12 5.65 -10.75
N ALA A 164 -7.20 4.31 -10.77
CA ALA A 164 -8.14 3.60 -11.63
C ALA A 164 -9.59 3.97 -11.31
N ALA A 165 -9.95 4.03 -10.02
CA ALA A 165 -11.28 4.46 -9.58
C ALA A 165 -11.59 5.89 -10.04
N LEU A 166 -10.66 6.85 -9.89
CA LEU A 166 -10.84 8.23 -10.35
C LEU A 166 -10.98 8.34 -11.87
N ILE A 167 -10.23 7.53 -12.64
CA ILE A 167 -10.33 7.50 -14.09
C ILE A 167 -11.71 6.96 -14.52
N CYS A 168 -12.15 5.86 -13.93
CA CYS A 168 -13.45 5.27 -14.21
C CYS A 168 -14.58 6.24 -13.84
N ASP A 169 -14.48 6.91 -12.69
CA ASP A 169 -15.46 7.88 -12.21
C ASP A 169 -15.55 9.10 -13.14
N ALA A 170 -14.41 9.66 -13.55
CA ALA A 170 -14.36 10.75 -14.51
C ALA A 170 -14.92 10.35 -15.89
N ALA A 171 -14.63 9.14 -16.36
CA ALA A 171 -15.17 8.62 -17.61
C ALA A 171 -16.70 8.44 -17.54
N ALA A 172 -17.22 7.91 -16.43
CA ALA A 172 -18.66 7.76 -16.21
C ALA A 172 -19.37 9.12 -16.16
N LEU A 173 -18.78 10.10 -15.45
CA LEU A 173 -19.28 11.47 -15.40
C LEU A 173 -19.35 12.11 -16.80
N LEU A 174 -18.29 11.95 -17.59
CA LEU A 174 -18.27 12.47 -18.96
C LEU A 174 -19.31 11.77 -19.84
N TYR A 175 -19.46 10.45 -19.71
CA TYR A 175 -20.43 9.66 -20.46
C TYR A 175 -21.87 10.15 -20.23
N HIS A 176 -22.28 10.29 -18.96
CA HIS A 176 -23.62 10.78 -18.62
C HIS A 176 -23.82 12.26 -18.97
N TRP A 177 -22.77 13.07 -18.87
CA TRP A 177 -22.81 14.47 -19.29
C TRP A 177 -23.02 14.61 -20.81
N LEU A 178 -22.28 13.83 -21.62
CA LEU A 178 -22.42 13.83 -23.08
C LEU A 178 -23.79 13.29 -23.54
N GLY A 179 -24.38 12.36 -22.77
CA GLY A 179 -25.73 11.87 -23.03
C GLY A 179 -26.84 12.88 -22.71
N GLY A 180 -26.53 13.98 -22.01
CA GLY A 180 -27.54 14.93 -21.52
C GLY A 180 -28.38 14.39 -20.36
N GLU A 181 -27.97 13.27 -19.77
CA GLU A 181 -28.68 12.53 -18.71
C GLU A 181 -28.03 12.71 -17.34
N LEU A 182 -27.19 13.76 -17.18
CA LEU A 182 -26.51 14.00 -15.91
C LEU A 182 -27.51 14.43 -14.82
N SER A 183 -27.89 13.47 -13.98
CA SER A 183 -28.71 13.73 -12.81
C SER A 183 -27.87 14.31 -11.67
N LEU A 184 -28.49 15.14 -10.82
CA LEU A 184 -27.86 15.64 -9.59
C LEU A 184 -27.39 14.48 -8.70
N ARG A 185 -28.17 13.38 -8.65
CA ARG A 185 -27.85 12.14 -7.93
C ARG A 185 -26.53 11.54 -8.41
N PHE A 186 -26.38 11.40 -9.72
CA PHE A 186 -25.15 10.88 -10.32
C PHE A 186 -23.97 11.79 -10.00
N GLY A 187 -24.14 13.11 -10.13
CA GLY A 187 -23.08 14.09 -9.81
C GLY A 187 -22.60 13.98 -8.36
N LEU A 188 -23.51 13.79 -7.40
CA LEU A 188 -23.16 13.57 -6.00
C LEU A 188 -22.47 12.23 -5.76
N LYS A 189 -22.91 11.15 -6.44
CA LYS A 189 -22.26 9.82 -6.37
C LYS A 189 -20.84 9.86 -6.94
N ALA A 190 -20.63 10.57 -8.04
CA ALA A 190 -19.29 10.79 -8.60
C ALA A 190 -18.41 11.61 -7.64
N LEU A 191 -18.93 12.72 -7.09
CA LEU A 191 -18.21 13.50 -6.09
C LEU A 191 -17.83 12.67 -4.86
N ALA A 192 -18.73 11.77 -4.43
CA ALA A 192 -18.49 10.84 -3.35
C ALA A 192 -17.26 9.95 -3.62
N VAL A 193 -17.21 9.31 -4.80
CA VAL A 193 -16.05 8.51 -5.23
C VAL A 193 -14.79 9.35 -5.31
N ALA A 194 -14.87 10.55 -5.91
CA ALA A 194 -13.75 11.47 -6.05
C ALA A 194 -13.13 11.87 -4.70
N VAL A 195 -13.95 12.12 -3.67
CA VAL A 195 -13.47 12.47 -2.33
C VAL A 195 -12.84 11.25 -1.63
N VAL A 196 -13.45 10.07 -1.70
CA VAL A 196 -12.91 8.85 -1.07
C VAL A 196 -11.59 8.42 -1.74
N ALA A 197 -11.60 8.24 -3.06
CA ALA A 197 -10.40 7.84 -3.79
C ALA A 197 -9.32 8.93 -3.78
N GLY A 198 -9.72 10.21 -3.92
CA GLY A 198 -8.81 11.36 -3.89
C GLY A 198 -8.15 11.57 -2.53
N SER A 199 -8.86 11.36 -1.43
CA SER A 199 -8.27 11.45 -0.08
C SER A 199 -7.27 10.31 0.18
N ALA A 200 -7.59 9.07 -0.20
CA ALA A 200 -6.66 7.95 -0.12
C ALA A 200 -5.41 8.20 -0.98
N PHE A 201 -5.61 8.62 -2.24
CA PHE A 201 -4.51 8.93 -3.16
C PHE A 201 -3.61 10.05 -2.62
N GLY A 202 -4.21 11.16 -2.18
CA GLY A 202 -3.51 12.32 -1.64
C GLY A 202 -2.79 12.04 -0.32
N TYR A 203 -3.30 11.12 0.50
CA TYR A 203 -2.61 10.67 1.71
C TYR A 203 -1.35 9.85 1.36
N TYR A 204 -1.50 8.83 0.53
CA TYR A 204 -0.41 7.90 0.21
C TYR A 204 0.69 8.50 -0.67
N ILE A 205 0.36 9.45 -1.55
CA ILE A 205 1.38 10.16 -2.34
C ILE A 205 2.26 11.05 -1.45
N ARG A 206 1.67 11.73 -0.44
CA ARG A 206 2.42 12.53 0.53
C ARG A 206 3.28 11.65 1.44
N ASP A 207 2.76 10.48 1.80
CA ASP A 207 3.51 9.48 2.58
C ASP A 207 4.75 9.03 1.81
N LEU A 208 4.62 8.69 0.52
CA LEU A 208 5.75 8.37 -0.37
C LEU A 208 6.77 9.51 -0.50
N GLN A 209 6.31 10.75 -0.68
CA GLN A 209 7.21 11.91 -0.78
C GLN A 209 8.01 12.14 0.52
N ARG A 210 7.39 11.88 1.68
CA ARG A 210 8.07 11.96 2.98
C ARG A 210 9.12 10.87 3.14
N GLU A 211 8.89 9.68 2.57
CA GLU A 211 9.88 8.61 2.54
C GLU A 211 11.08 8.98 1.65
N GLU A 212 10.86 9.51 0.46
CA GLU A 212 11.93 9.87 -0.48
C GLU A 212 12.81 11.02 0.02
N THR A 213 12.23 12.00 0.73
CA THR A 213 12.99 13.14 1.26
C THR A 213 13.88 12.77 2.46
N GLN A 214 13.64 11.62 3.11
CA GLN A 214 14.33 11.17 4.32
C GLN A 214 15.28 9.98 4.08
N ALA A 215 15.35 9.47 2.84
CA ALA A 215 16.25 8.40 2.42
C ALA A 215 17.56 8.95 1.85
#